data_AF-A0A9W4IVK1-F1
#
_entry.id   AF-A0A9W4IVK1-F1
#
_cell.length_a   1.000
_cell.length_b   1.000
_cell.length_c   1.000
_cell.angle_alpha   90.00
_cell.angle_beta   90.00
_cell.angle_gamma   90.00
#
_symmetry.space_group_name_H-M   'P 1'
#
loop_
_entity.id
_entity.type
_entity.pdbx_description
1 polymer ?
#
loop_
_entity_poly.entity_id
_entity_poly.type
_entity_poly.pdbx_seq_one_letter_code
_entity_poly.pdbx_strand_id
1 'polypeptide(L)'
;MATLTYSVARYTVATGHLILEHNYPPSKTSPSAVSVDITGILEDVTAEALRIGTWLNVVGYVREVEPVQPSSSFSSNSGDANESSTTPRPVYIEAIMVFPAGAIAVGEYERILRNSQDVERMMKSNT
;
A
#
# COMPACT_ATOMS: atom_id res chain seq x y z
N MET A 1 -18.08 16.38 -14.59
CA MET A 1 -16.87 15.58 -14.88
C MET A 1 -16.18 15.30 -13.55
N ALA A 2 -16.48 14.17 -12.90
CA ALA A 2 -15.81 13.78 -11.66
C ALA A 2 -15.36 12.33 -11.80
N THR A 3 -14.06 12.12 -12.02
CA THR A 3 -13.48 10.77 -12.06
C THR A 3 -12.15 10.85 -11.35
N LEU A 4 -12.13 10.60 -10.05
CA LEU A 4 -10.91 10.36 -9.29
C LEU A 4 -11.13 9.14 -8.39
N THR A 5 -11.13 7.97 -9.04
CA THR A 5 -11.08 6.64 -8.41
C THR A 5 -9.76 6.01 -8.82
N TYR A 6 -8.72 6.15 -8.00
CA TYR A 6 -7.38 5.68 -8.37
C TYR A 6 -7.23 4.17 -8.12
N SER A 7 -6.28 3.60 -8.85
CA SER A 7 -6.10 2.18 -9.22
C SER A 7 -4.59 1.97 -9.47
N VAL A 8 -4.14 1.06 -10.34
CA VAL A 8 -2.72 1.07 -10.77
C VAL A 8 -2.33 2.48 -11.25
N ALA A 9 -1.43 3.13 -10.51
CA ALA A 9 -0.98 4.48 -10.80
C ALA A 9 0.34 4.47 -11.59
N ARG A 10 1.25 3.57 -11.22
CA ARG A 10 2.55 3.41 -11.88
C ARG A 10 3.03 1.97 -11.80
N TYR A 11 3.67 1.51 -12.87
CA TYR A 11 4.43 0.28 -12.89
C TYR A 11 5.89 0.59 -13.29
N THR A 12 6.85 0.17 -12.47
CA THR A 12 8.27 0.31 -12.73
C THR A 12 8.85 -1.05 -13.10
N VAL A 13 8.97 -1.31 -14.41
CA VAL A 13 9.44 -2.59 -14.96
C VAL A 13 10.80 -3.00 -14.40
N ALA A 14 11.74 -2.05 -14.29
CA ALA A 14 13.11 -2.32 -13.86
C ALA A 14 13.21 -2.92 -12.44
N THR A 15 12.25 -2.62 -11.56
CA THR A 15 12.23 -3.10 -10.18
C THR A 15 11.10 -4.08 -9.90
N GLY A 16 10.18 -4.31 -10.85
CA GLY A 16 8.98 -5.12 -10.60
C GLY A 16 8.03 -4.50 -9.58
N HIS A 17 8.02 -3.17 -9.42
CA HIS A 17 7.19 -2.51 -8.40
C HIS A 17 5.98 -1.78 -9.01
N LEU A 18 4.83 -1.93 -8.36
CA LEU A 18 3.60 -1.21 -8.63
C LEU A 18 3.35 -0.16 -7.55
N ILE A 19 2.84 1.01 -7.96
CA ILE A 19 2.22 1.97 -7.07
C ILE A 19 0.72 1.89 -7.28
N LEU A 20 0.01 1.53 -6.22
CA LEU A 20 -1.45 1.54 -6.18
C LEU A 20 -1.89 2.75 -5.38
N GLU A 21 -2.85 3.50 -5.90
CA GLU A 21 -3.41 4.66 -5.22
C GLU A 21 -4.90 4.53 -5.11
N HIS A 22 -5.52 5.10 -4.08
CA HIS A 22 -6.96 5.36 -4.07
C HIS A 22 -7.24 6.68 -3.34
N ASN A 23 -8.33 7.35 -3.75
CA ASN A 23 -8.76 8.61 -3.14
C ASN A 23 -10.14 8.44 -2.50
N TYR A 24 -10.26 7.43 -1.64
CA TYR A 24 -11.43 7.22 -0.81
C TYR A 24 -11.05 7.27 0.69
N PRO A 25 -11.83 7.98 1.53
CA PRO A 25 -12.82 8.98 1.14
C PRO A 25 -12.15 10.16 0.40
N PRO A 26 -12.84 10.81 -0.56
CA PRO A 26 -12.27 11.87 -1.40
C PRO A 26 -11.94 13.16 -0.64
N SER A 27 -12.16 13.19 0.68
CA SER A 27 -11.85 14.30 1.57
C SER A 27 -10.37 14.37 1.98
N LYS A 28 -9.53 13.43 1.55
CA LYS A 28 -8.09 13.45 1.85
C LYS A 28 -7.38 14.41 0.89
N THR A 29 -6.49 15.24 1.43
CA THR A 29 -5.64 16.18 0.67
C THR A 29 -4.60 15.49 -0.20
N SER A 30 -4.27 14.22 0.10
CA SER A 30 -3.43 13.36 -0.74
C SER A 30 -4.07 11.97 -0.89
N PRO A 31 -4.00 11.37 -2.10
CA PRO A 31 -4.44 9.99 -2.29
C PRO A 31 -3.60 9.05 -1.43
N SER A 32 -4.24 8.02 -0.88
CA SER A 32 -3.53 6.97 -0.14
C SER A 32 -2.83 6.09 -1.17
N ALA A 33 -1.49 6.02 -1.08
CA ALA A 33 -0.64 5.29 -2.00
C ALA A 33 0.09 4.15 -1.29
N VAL A 34 0.29 3.02 -1.98
CA VAL A 34 1.05 1.88 -1.48
C VAL A 34 1.95 1.31 -2.58
N SER A 35 3.18 0.97 -2.21
CA SER A 35 4.12 0.26 -3.07
C SER A 35 3.91 -1.25 -2.94
N VAL A 36 3.88 -1.96 -4.06
CA VAL A 36 3.70 -3.40 -4.13
C VAL A 36 4.81 -4.01 -4.99
N ASP A 37 5.60 -4.90 -4.41
CA ASP A 37 6.58 -5.72 -5.13
C ASP A 37 5.86 -6.94 -5.70
N ILE A 38 5.91 -7.11 -7.02
CA ILE A 38 5.31 -8.24 -7.75
C ILE A 38 6.36 -9.14 -8.40
N THR A 39 7.65 -8.97 -8.06
CA THR A 39 8.75 -9.72 -8.68
C THR A 39 8.58 -11.23 -8.54
N GLY A 40 8.07 -11.70 -7.39
CA GLY A 40 7.84 -13.12 -7.12
C GLY A 40 6.68 -13.76 -7.89
N ILE A 41 5.83 -12.97 -8.57
CA ILE A 41 4.65 -13.45 -9.30
C ILE A 41 4.59 -12.92 -10.73
N LEU A 42 5.66 -12.28 -11.23
CA LEU A 42 5.64 -11.55 -12.49
C LEU A 42 5.32 -12.43 -13.70
N GLU A 43 5.66 -13.72 -13.64
CA GLU A 43 5.38 -14.70 -14.69
C GLU A 43 3.87 -14.98 -14.88
N ASP A 44 3.07 -14.78 -13.83
CA ASP A 44 1.64 -15.06 -13.83
C ASP A 44 0.78 -13.80 -14.02
N VAL A 45 1.40 -12.60 -13.99
CA VAL A 45 0.68 -11.32 -14.08
C VAL A 45 0.58 -10.85 -15.52
N THR A 46 -0.65 -10.62 -15.99
CA THR A 46 -0.89 -10.17 -17.37
C THR A 46 -0.67 -8.66 -17.55
N ALA A 47 -0.36 -8.25 -18.78
CA ALA A 47 -0.16 -6.84 -19.10
C ALA A 47 -1.42 -5.98 -18.85
N GLU A 48 -2.60 -6.57 -18.99
CA GLU A 48 -3.88 -5.91 -18.72
C GLU A 48 -4.06 -5.60 -17.23
N ALA A 49 -3.59 -6.49 -16.36
CA ALA A 49 -3.59 -6.28 -14.92
C ALA A 49 -2.68 -5.11 -14.50
N LEU A 50 -1.55 -4.93 -15.21
CA LEU A 50 -0.58 -3.85 -14.96
C LEU A 50 -0.97 -2.50 -15.58
N ARG A 51 -2.08 -2.45 -16.32
CA ARG A 51 -2.51 -1.23 -17.01
C ARG A 51 -2.90 -0.16 -16.01
N ILE A 52 -2.43 1.07 -16.26
CA ILE A 52 -2.86 2.25 -15.49
C ILE A 52 -4.39 2.35 -15.53
N GLY A 53 -5.02 2.54 -14.38
CA GLY A 53 -6.48 2.54 -14.28
C GLY A 53 -7.10 1.23 -13.79
N THR A 54 -6.36 0.12 -13.84
CA THR A 54 -6.89 -1.20 -13.47
C THR A 54 -6.96 -1.35 -11.96
N TRP A 55 -8.13 -1.74 -11.45
CA TRP A 55 -8.30 -2.11 -10.05
C TRP A 55 -7.83 -3.54 -9.82
N LEU A 56 -7.03 -3.73 -8.77
CA LEU A 56 -6.42 -5.01 -8.41
C LEU A 56 -6.77 -5.38 -6.99
N ASN A 57 -7.02 -6.66 -6.76
CA ASN A 57 -6.90 -7.27 -5.45
C ASN A 57 -5.44 -7.72 -5.27
N VAL A 58 -4.86 -7.38 -4.13
CA VAL A 58 -3.49 -7.75 -3.77
C VAL A 58 -3.52 -8.51 -2.47
N VAL A 59 -2.87 -9.67 -2.44
CA VAL A 59 -2.62 -10.45 -1.23
C VAL A 59 -1.11 -10.62 -1.10
N GLY A 60 -0.59 -10.33 0.08
CA GLY A 60 0.85 -10.30 0.31
C GLY A 60 1.22 -10.01 1.76
N TYR A 61 2.54 -9.91 1.99
CA TYR A 61 3.11 -9.58 3.27
C TYR A 61 3.42 -8.09 3.34
N VAL A 62 3.08 -7.43 4.45
CA VAL A 62 3.51 -6.06 4.71
C VAL A 62 4.97 -6.11 5.17
N ARG A 63 5.83 -5.37 4.46
CA ARG A 63 7.26 -5.27 4.72
C ARG A 63 7.62 -3.83 5.06
N GLU A 64 8.51 -3.65 6.02
CA GLU A 64 9.16 -2.36 6.24
C GLU A 64 10.30 -2.19 5.25
N VAL A 65 10.46 -0.98 4.70
CA VAL A 65 11.70 -0.63 4.01
C VAL A 65 12.77 -0.51 5.09
N GLU A 66 13.71 -1.46 5.08
CA GLU A 66 14.84 -1.40 6.00
C GLU A 66 15.62 -0.11 5.70
N PRO A 67 15.85 0.77 6.68
CA PRO A 67 16.67 1.93 6.45
C PRO A 67 18.04 1.43 6.06
N VAL A 68 18.50 1.82 4.85
CA VAL A 68 19.90 1.63 4.45
C VAL A 68 20.72 2.40 5.47
N GLN A 69 21.19 1.72 6.51
CA GLN A 69 22.11 2.31 7.46
C GLN A 69 23.34 2.69 6.64
N PRO A 70 23.71 3.98 6.54
CA PRO A 70 24.97 4.33 5.92
C PRO A 70 26.04 3.62 6.74
N SER A 71 26.72 2.67 6.09
CA SER A 71 27.82 1.91 6.65
C SER A 71 28.71 2.84 7.46
N SER A 72 28.84 2.54 8.74
CA SER A 72 29.62 3.23 9.75
C SER A 72 30.97 3.73 9.22
N SER A 73 31.04 5.01 8.87
CA SER A 73 32.29 5.77 8.91
C SER A 73 32.32 6.51 10.24
N PHE A 74 33.09 5.93 11.16
CA PHE A 74 33.66 6.47 12.39
C PHE A 74 33.57 8.00 12.51
N SER A 75 32.76 8.51 13.43
CA SER A 75 32.90 9.87 13.96
C SER A 75 32.24 9.92 15.33
N SER A 76 33.10 10.03 16.33
CA SER A 76 32.80 10.19 17.74
C SER A 76 32.19 11.55 18.06
N ASN A 77 31.39 11.52 19.14
CA ASN A 77 31.11 12.58 20.12
C ASN A 77 29.85 13.46 20.01
N SER A 78 29.02 13.22 21.04
CA SER A 78 28.40 14.16 21.99
C SER A 78 27.22 15.02 21.55
N GLY A 79 26.08 14.68 22.15
CA GLY A 79 25.15 15.62 22.79
C GLY A 79 24.29 16.45 21.83
N ASP A 80 23.03 16.07 21.65
CA ASP A 80 21.92 16.88 22.15
C ASP A 80 20.54 16.25 21.86
N ALA A 81 19.67 16.44 22.84
CA ALA A 81 18.21 16.34 22.88
C ALA A 81 17.47 15.57 21.75
N ASN A 82 17.06 14.36 22.15
CA ASN A 82 15.83 13.64 21.81
C ASN A 82 14.66 14.50 21.24
N GLU A 83 14.59 14.61 19.92
CA GLU A 83 13.34 14.85 19.20
C GLU A 83 13.17 13.73 18.17
N SER A 84 12.70 12.57 18.65
CA SER A 84 12.32 11.44 17.81
C SER A 84 11.05 11.80 17.04
N SER A 85 11.22 12.63 16.00
CA SER A 85 10.26 12.80 14.92
C SER A 85 10.16 11.44 14.21
N THR A 86 9.31 10.58 14.78
CA THR A 86 9.02 9.25 14.27
C THR A 86 8.22 9.43 12.99
N THR A 87 8.90 9.76 11.89
CA THR A 87 8.31 9.62 10.57
C THR A 87 7.98 8.14 10.39
N PRO A 88 6.73 7.79 10.03
CA PRO A 88 6.36 6.41 9.82
C PRO A 88 7.30 5.78 8.82
N ARG A 89 7.89 4.62 9.16
CA ARG A 89 8.76 3.89 8.24
C ARG A 89 7.96 3.58 6.97
N PRO A 90 8.50 3.83 5.77
CA PRO A 90 7.81 3.46 4.56
C PRO A 90 7.62 1.94 4.54
N VAL A 91 6.38 1.50 4.28
CA VAL A 91 6.02 0.08 4.15
C VAL A 91 5.65 -0.22 2.70
N TYR A 92 5.88 -1.46 2.28
CA TYR A 92 5.44 -1.99 0.99
C TYR A 92 4.79 -3.36 1.17
N ILE A 93 4.13 -3.85 0.13
CA ILE A 93 3.54 -5.18 0.10
C ILE A 93 4.40 -6.07 -0.79
N GLU A 94 4.92 -7.17 -0.26
CA GLU A 94 5.48 -8.26 -1.06
C GLU A 94 4.32 -9.16 -1.49
N ALA A 95 3.93 -9.08 -2.77
CA ALA A 95 2.75 -9.77 -3.27
C ALA A 95 3.01 -11.26 -3.50
N ILE A 96 2.08 -12.09 -3.01
CA ILE A 96 2.01 -13.52 -3.33
C ILE A 96 0.86 -13.84 -4.30
N MET A 97 -0.06 -12.89 -4.48
CA MET A 97 -1.18 -13.03 -5.42
C MET A 97 -1.70 -11.65 -5.83
N VAL A 98 -1.94 -11.47 -7.14
CA VAL A 98 -2.58 -10.29 -7.70
C VAL A 98 -3.60 -10.72 -8.75
N PHE A 99 -4.80 -10.14 -8.72
CA PHE A 99 -5.83 -10.39 -9.73
C PHE A 99 -6.72 -9.17 -9.97
N PRO A 100 -7.28 -9.00 -11.19
CA PRO A 100 -8.18 -7.89 -11.49
C PRO A 100 -9.41 -7.88 -10.58
N ALA A 101 -9.73 -6.73 -10.01
CA ALA A 101 -10.96 -6.52 -9.22
C ALA A 101 -12.16 -6.16 -10.10
N GLY A 102 -11.94 -5.86 -11.38
CA GLY A 102 -12.98 -5.43 -12.31
C GLY A 102 -13.58 -4.07 -11.93
N ALA A 103 -14.85 -3.87 -12.28
CA ALA A 103 -15.58 -2.65 -11.92
C ALA A 103 -15.96 -2.69 -10.44
N ILE A 104 -15.23 -1.95 -9.61
CA ILE A 104 -15.48 -1.89 -8.16
C ILE A 104 -16.21 -0.59 -7.77
N ALA A 105 -17.31 -0.74 -7.02
CA ALA A 105 -17.98 0.37 -6.35
C ALA A 105 -17.27 0.65 -5.02
N VAL A 106 -16.18 1.42 -5.06
CA VAL A 106 -15.29 1.67 -3.90
C VAL A 106 -16.06 2.10 -2.65
N GLY A 107 -17.05 2.98 -2.79
CA GLY A 107 -17.86 3.44 -1.65
C GLY A 107 -18.65 2.32 -0.96
N GLU A 108 -19.22 1.40 -1.72
CA GLU A 108 -19.93 0.24 -1.17
C GLU A 108 -18.96 -0.77 -0.57
N TYR A 109 -17.85 -1.05 -1.24
CA TYR A 109 -16.80 -1.92 -0.71
C TYR A 109 -16.31 -1.45 0.67
N GLU A 110 -15.98 -0.16 0.78
CA GLU A 110 -15.52 0.47 2.01
C GLU A 110 -16.58 0.52 3.11
N ARG A 111 -17.84 0.72 2.75
CA ARG A 111 -18.97 0.66 3.69
C ARG A 111 -19.12 -0.74 4.26
N ILE A 112 -19.08 -1.77 3.41
CA ILE A 112 -19.18 -3.17 3.83
C ILE A 112 -17.98 -3.57 4.69
N LEU A 113 -16.77 -3.16 4.28
CA LEU A 113 -15.54 -3.41 5.02
C LEU A 113 -15.62 -2.85 6.45
N ARG A 114 -16.00 -1.58 6.62
CA ARG A 114 -16.19 -0.96 7.94
C ARG A 114 -17.19 -1.75 8.80
N ASN A 115 -18.35 -2.08 8.23
CA ASN A 115 -19.36 -2.86 8.95
C ASN A 115 -18.80 -4.21 9.44
N SER A 116 -18.01 -4.90 8.61
CA SER A 116 -17.41 -6.20 8.99
C SER A 116 -16.38 -6.05 10.13
N GLN A 117 -15.55 -5.01 10.08
CA GLN A 117 -14.55 -4.72 11.11
C GLN A 117 -15.19 -4.33 12.44
N ASP A 118 -16.32 -3.63 12.41
CA ASP A 118 -17.06 -3.25 13.61
C ASP A 118 -17.66 -4.48 14.30
N VAL A 119 -18.25 -5.40 13.54
CA VAL A 119 -18.73 -6.68 14.05
C VAL A 119 -17.57 -7.49 14.66
N GLU A 120 -16.44 -7.61 13.96
CA GLU A 120 -15.28 -8.34 14.47
C GLU A 120 -14.74 -7.74 15.78
N ARG A 121 -14.69 -6.41 15.88
CA ARG A 121 -14.29 -5.71 17.10
C ARG A 121 -15.25 -5.98 18.26
N MET A 122 -16.56 -5.99 18.02
CA MET A 122 -17.55 -6.33 19.03
C MET A 122 -17.43 -7.79 19.51
N MET A 123 -17.11 -8.72 18.61
CA MET A 123 -16.91 -10.12 19.00
C MET A 123 -15.66 -10.29 19.89
N LYS A 124 -14.57 -9.59 19.55
CA LYS A 124 -13.33 -9.60 20.35
C LYS A 124 -13.49 -8.94 21.72
N SER A 125 -14.36 -7.93 21.86
CA SER A 125 -14.60 -7.27 23.15
C SER A 125 -15.51 -8.07 24.09
N ASN A 126 -16.25 -9.05 23.57
CA ASN A 126 -17.22 -9.85 24.32
C ASN A 126 -16.67 -11.22 24.76
N THR A 127 -15.40 -11.52 24.44
CA THR A 127 -14.67 -12.72 24.89
C THR A 127 -13.61 -12.31 25.89
#